data_AF-A0A6L6TDZ7-F1
#
_entry.id   AF-A0A6L6TDZ7-F1
#
_cell.length_a   1.000
_cell.length_b   1.000
_cell.length_c   1.000
_cell.angle_alpha   90.00
_cell.angle_beta   90.00
_cell.angle_gamma   90.00
#
_symmetry.space_group_name_H-M   'P 1'
#
loop_
_entity.id
_entity.type
_entity.pdbx_description
1 polymer ?
#
loop_
_entity_poly.entity_id
_entity_poly.type
_entity_poly.pdbx_seq_one_letter_code
_entity_poly.pdbx_strand_id
1 'polypeptide(L)'
;MEAVLTAAEELIAKGEADLSPLGKPFCDQLTAEQWRVVRGKKLSEDEIQRVEGVSMHLHFADKPHGRQRLYELAKIAKLDNILSSGSKLGLLISELEADVKSGINTPSAYAMLGASHIAEGRYDLGVYYFNKSNSIVGRNNCVTAFMSLSRALPALASFEQPCVGPKTSLAFLNEVRSFNDGPVAVVAGNALYINRFLENYARSIAEKGSGSFGGIHVHWVKEKTEAPGFIDVALMKSRLFCTELNVTFEEVDEVLDKKSYFAQSRFLVARRLSEHYRQPLLITDLDFQLSQDPSDAFKKLSFIDVSFLQHKIKSAQWAFPWLRSMAGSVWVNNTEAGREFFRLMELGFASCYNAHWFNWGVDQNLLTSVLEYSRTKSHLNFASFSEVAGPHLFNVPMDLKAGIKSQLL
;
A
#
# COMPACT_ATOMS: atom_id res chain seq x y z
N MET A 1 12.66 -14.20 21.06
CA MET A 1 12.22 -12.94 21.66
C MET A 1 13.14 -12.56 22.81
N GLU A 2 13.61 -13.52 23.59
CA GLU A 2 14.53 -13.31 24.72
C GLU A 2 15.65 -12.28 24.49
N ALA A 3 16.48 -12.47 23.45
CA ALA A 3 17.57 -11.54 23.16
C ALA A 3 17.11 -10.09 22.89
N VAL A 4 15.91 -9.92 22.31
CA VAL A 4 15.31 -8.59 22.08
C VAL A 4 14.88 -7.96 23.39
N LEU A 5 14.29 -8.73 24.30
CA LEU A 5 13.86 -8.27 25.63
C LEU A 5 15.05 -7.91 26.51
N THR A 6 16.09 -8.75 26.55
CA THR A 6 17.32 -8.45 27.30
C THR A 6 17.99 -7.17 26.79
N ALA A 7 18.12 -7.02 25.47
CA ALA A 7 18.65 -5.80 24.87
C ALA A 7 17.76 -4.58 25.18
N ALA A 8 16.44 -4.75 25.19
CA ALA A 8 15.50 -3.70 25.54
C ALA A 8 15.69 -3.20 26.97
N GLU A 9 15.76 -4.12 27.94
CA GLU A 9 15.98 -3.80 29.35
C GLU A 9 17.30 -3.04 29.53
N GLU A 10 18.39 -3.52 28.92
CA GLU A 10 19.71 -2.89 28.99
C GLU A 10 19.72 -1.48 28.38
N LEU A 11 19.25 -1.33 27.14
CA LEU A 11 19.26 -0.05 26.43
C LEU A 11 18.30 0.97 27.05
N ILE A 12 17.17 0.52 27.58
CA ILE A 12 16.24 1.40 28.30
C ILE A 12 16.86 1.87 29.61
N ALA A 13 17.53 0.97 30.36
CA ALA A 13 18.22 1.33 31.60
C ALA A 13 19.35 2.36 31.36
N LYS A 14 20.09 2.23 30.25
CA LYS A 14 21.10 3.22 29.82
C LYS A 14 20.49 4.49 29.21
N GLY A 15 19.20 4.45 28.87
CA GLY A 15 18.53 5.52 28.15
C GLY A 15 19.05 5.70 26.72
N GLU A 16 19.49 4.61 26.09
CA GLU A 16 19.99 4.55 24.71
C GLU A 16 18.95 3.92 23.76
N ALA A 17 17.74 3.64 24.25
CA ALA A 17 16.63 3.09 23.46
C ALA A 17 15.93 4.16 22.57
N ASP A 18 16.72 4.91 21.80
CA ASP A 18 16.31 6.00 20.91
C ASP A 18 16.83 5.82 19.47
N LEU A 19 16.82 6.89 18.66
CA LEU A 19 17.33 6.88 17.29
C LEU A 19 18.80 7.36 17.18
N SER A 20 19.53 7.43 18.29
CA SER A 20 20.98 7.62 18.26
C SER A 20 21.67 6.46 17.51
N PRO A 21 22.93 6.62 17.08
CA PRO A 21 23.68 5.54 16.43
C PRO A 21 23.71 4.22 17.23
N LEU A 22 23.68 4.29 18.57
CA LEU A 22 23.64 3.11 19.46
C LEU A 22 22.24 2.49 19.55
N GLY A 23 21.19 3.32 19.63
CA GLY A 23 19.80 2.86 19.79
C GLY A 23 19.10 2.45 18.50
N LYS A 24 19.50 3.02 17.36
CA LYS A 24 18.84 2.80 16.07
C LYS A 24 18.78 1.31 15.66
N PRO A 25 19.87 0.51 15.75
CA PRO A 25 19.80 -0.92 15.40
C PRO A 25 18.75 -1.69 16.22
N PHE A 26 18.60 -1.36 17.50
CA PHE A 26 17.57 -1.93 18.35
C PHE A 26 16.16 -1.50 17.94
N CYS A 27 15.94 -0.22 17.64
CA CYS A 27 14.66 0.27 17.12
C CYS A 27 14.29 -0.40 15.78
N ASP A 28 15.26 -0.60 14.90
CA ASP A 28 15.06 -1.31 13.62
C ASP A 28 14.71 -2.79 13.87
N GLN A 29 15.38 -3.44 14.83
CA GLN A 29 15.07 -4.81 15.23
C GLN A 29 13.65 -4.96 15.79
N LEU A 30 13.21 -4.04 16.66
CA LEU A 30 11.83 -4.02 17.15
C LEU A 30 10.83 -3.84 16.01
N THR A 31 11.12 -2.93 15.07
CA THR A 31 10.28 -2.73 13.88
C THR A 31 10.20 -4.02 13.05
N ALA A 32 11.33 -4.72 12.87
CA ALA A 32 11.35 -6.02 12.18
C ALA A 32 10.52 -7.09 12.92
N GLU A 33 10.54 -7.10 14.25
CA GLU A 33 9.71 -7.99 15.06
C GLU A 33 8.21 -7.68 14.90
N GLN A 34 7.81 -6.41 14.89
CA GLN A 34 6.42 -6.02 14.59
C GLN A 34 5.97 -6.58 13.23
N TRP A 35 6.79 -6.43 12.20
CA TRP A 35 6.51 -7.01 10.87
C TRP A 35 6.41 -8.53 10.89
N ARG A 36 7.23 -9.23 11.69
CA ARG A 36 7.15 -10.69 11.84
C ARG A 36 5.84 -11.11 12.51
N VAL A 37 5.42 -10.43 13.57
CA VAL A 37 4.16 -10.72 14.27
C VAL A 37 2.96 -10.50 13.35
N VAL A 38 2.92 -9.35 12.68
CA VAL A 38 1.91 -9.07 11.66
C VAL A 38 1.88 -10.15 10.58
N ARG A 39 3.04 -10.68 10.18
CA ARG A 39 3.16 -11.78 9.20
C ARG A 39 2.91 -13.19 9.77
N GLY A 40 2.37 -13.29 10.98
CA GLY A 40 1.91 -14.54 11.58
C GLY A 40 2.85 -15.17 12.60
N LYS A 41 3.97 -14.52 12.96
CA LYS A 41 4.76 -14.96 14.12
C LYS A 41 3.92 -14.79 15.39
N LYS A 42 3.67 -15.90 16.10
CA LYS A 42 2.97 -15.87 17.38
C LYS A 42 3.92 -15.54 18.52
N LEU A 43 3.44 -14.73 19.46
CA LEU A 43 4.07 -14.52 20.77
C LEU A 43 3.20 -15.19 21.83
N SER A 44 3.84 -15.82 22.81
CA SER A 44 3.13 -16.39 23.97
C SER A 44 2.57 -15.28 24.86
N GLU A 45 1.61 -15.62 25.74
CA GLU A 45 1.08 -14.66 26.72
C GLU A 45 2.19 -14.13 27.65
N ASP A 46 3.11 -15.01 28.08
CA ASP A 46 4.27 -14.62 28.88
C ASP A 46 5.20 -13.64 28.14
N GLU A 47 5.46 -13.89 26.85
CA GLU A 47 6.25 -12.97 26.02
C GLU A 47 5.56 -11.61 25.89
N ILE A 48 4.25 -11.59 25.66
CA ILE A 48 3.46 -10.36 25.58
C ILE A 48 3.52 -9.59 26.90
N GLN A 49 3.28 -10.25 28.04
CA GLN A 49 3.33 -9.62 29.37
C GLN A 49 4.72 -9.04 29.67
N ARG A 50 5.80 -9.74 29.29
CA ARG A 50 7.16 -9.21 29.43
C ARG A 50 7.40 -7.98 28.56
N VAL A 51 6.98 -8.01 27.29
CA VAL A 51 7.08 -6.83 26.40
C VAL A 51 6.31 -5.65 27.00
N GLU A 52 5.11 -5.88 27.54
CA GLU A 52 4.32 -4.83 28.20
C GLU A 52 5.01 -4.26 29.44
N GLY A 53 5.57 -5.13 30.29
CA GLY A 53 6.34 -4.73 31.47
C GLY A 53 7.54 -3.85 31.13
N VAL A 54 8.28 -4.17 30.06
CA VAL A 54 9.41 -3.34 29.60
C VAL A 54 8.93 -2.04 28.94
N SER A 55 7.75 -2.05 28.31
CA SER A 55 7.16 -0.87 27.68
C SER A 55 6.59 0.18 28.65
N MET A 56 6.55 -0.13 29.96
CA MET A 56 5.81 0.62 30.98
C MET A 56 5.81 2.14 30.79
N HIS A 57 4.60 2.69 30.80
CA HIS A 57 4.19 3.89 30.09
C HIS A 57 4.51 5.24 30.74
N LEU A 58 5.12 5.22 31.93
CA LEU A 58 5.19 6.39 32.79
C LEU A 58 6.00 7.57 32.22
N HIS A 59 6.83 7.37 31.18
CA HIS A 59 7.66 8.44 30.60
C HIS A 59 7.89 8.30 29.08
N PHE A 60 6.84 8.25 28.27
CA PHE A 60 7.03 8.46 26.81
C PHE A 60 7.62 9.84 26.49
N ALA A 61 7.49 10.81 27.40
CA ALA A 61 7.92 12.19 27.21
C ALA A 61 9.44 12.37 27.00
N ASP A 62 10.28 11.50 27.57
CA ASP A 62 11.73 11.72 27.61
C ASP A 62 12.51 10.89 26.57
N LYS A 63 12.07 9.67 26.22
CA LYS A 63 12.74 8.75 25.27
C LYS A 63 11.74 7.80 24.56
N PRO A 64 11.00 8.27 23.54
CA PRO A 64 9.79 7.57 23.06
C PRO A 64 10.07 6.32 22.20
N HIS A 65 11.18 6.26 21.46
CA HIS A 65 11.28 5.39 20.28
C HIS A 65 11.27 3.88 20.56
N GLY A 66 12.10 3.39 21.50
CA GLY A 66 12.16 1.97 21.84
C GLY A 66 10.94 1.49 22.62
N ARG A 67 10.55 2.23 23.66
CA ARG A 67 9.36 1.92 24.48
C ARG A 67 8.08 1.91 23.66
N GLN A 68 7.92 2.86 22.74
CA GLN A 68 6.74 2.93 21.87
C GLN A 68 6.66 1.74 20.91
N ARG A 69 7.80 1.27 20.39
CA ARG A 69 7.84 0.08 19.55
C ARG A 69 7.54 -1.21 20.31
N LEU A 70 7.97 -1.30 21.57
CA LEU A 70 7.59 -2.41 22.46
C LEU A 70 6.08 -2.39 22.74
N TYR A 71 5.52 -1.21 23.07
CA TYR A 71 4.08 -1.05 23.23
C TYR A 71 3.33 -1.53 21.98
N GLU A 72 3.70 -1.04 20.80
CA GLU A 72 3.12 -1.47 19.53
C GLU A 72 3.24 -2.99 19.33
N LEU A 73 4.41 -3.58 19.59
CA LEU A 73 4.65 -5.01 19.43
C LEU A 73 3.70 -5.83 20.32
N ALA A 74 3.54 -5.45 21.59
CA ALA A 74 2.62 -6.11 22.51
C ALA A 74 1.17 -6.00 22.03
N LYS A 75 0.70 -4.79 21.67
CA LYS A 75 -0.69 -4.58 21.23
C LYS A 75 -0.99 -5.27 19.90
N ILE A 76 -0.05 -5.29 18.96
CA ILE A 76 -0.15 -6.05 17.70
C ILE A 76 -0.26 -7.55 17.98
N ALA A 77 0.57 -8.09 18.88
CA ALA A 77 0.53 -9.51 19.23
C ALA A 77 -0.79 -9.91 19.92
N LYS A 78 -1.28 -9.08 20.86
CA LYS A 78 -2.61 -9.26 21.48
C LYS A 78 -3.72 -9.27 20.42
N LEU A 79 -3.71 -8.28 19.52
CA LEU A 79 -4.68 -8.17 18.42
C LEU A 79 -4.66 -9.44 17.54
N ASP A 80 -3.47 -9.90 17.15
CA ASP A 80 -3.32 -11.10 16.32
C ASP A 80 -3.83 -12.38 17.02
N ASN A 81 -3.54 -12.54 18.32
CA ASN A 81 -4.03 -13.67 19.12
C ASN A 81 -5.57 -13.65 19.26
N ILE A 82 -6.17 -12.49 19.50
CA ILE A 82 -7.63 -12.34 19.60
C ILE A 82 -8.29 -12.66 18.25
N LEU A 83 -7.77 -12.09 17.15
CA LEU A 83 -8.30 -12.34 15.80
C LEU A 83 -8.18 -13.81 15.37
N SER A 84 -7.04 -14.45 15.69
CA SER A 84 -6.80 -15.84 15.34
C SER A 84 -7.68 -16.82 16.12
N SER A 85 -8.00 -16.50 17.37
CA SER A 85 -8.93 -17.29 18.19
C SER A 85 -10.41 -17.06 17.86
N GLY A 86 -10.73 -16.01 17.08
CA GLY A 86 -12.11 -15.60 16.83
C GLY A 86 -12.79 -14.94 18.03
N SER A 87 -12.00 -14.54 19.02
CA SER A 87 -12.50 -13.85 20.22
C SER A 87 -12.93 -12.41 19.90
N LYS A 88 -13.82 -11.84 20.71
CA LYS A 88 -14.26 -10.45 20.54
C LYS A 88 -13.16 -9.46 20.95
N LEU A 89 -13.03 -8.35 20.22
CA LEU A 89 -12.02 -7.32 20.46
C LEU A 89 -12.34 -6.35 21.61
N GLY A 90 -13.54 -6.44 22.21
CA GLY A 90 -14.03 -5.48 23.20
C GLY A 90 -13.11 -5.25 24.40
N LEU A 91 -12.44 -6.30 24.90
CA LEU A 91 -11.49 -6.18 26.01
C LEU A 91 -10.24 -5.38 25.60
N LEU A 92 -9.63 -5.71 24.45
CA LEU A 92 -8.47 -4.99 23.93
C LEU A 92 -8.81 -3.53 23.62
N ILE A 93 -9.98 -3.26 23.05
CA ILE A 93 -10.42 -1.88 22.77
C ILE A 93 -10.58 -1.10 24.09
N SER A 94 -11.21 -1.70 25.10
CA SER A 94 -11.38 -1.05 26.41
C SER A 94 -10.03 -0.77 27.09
N GLU A 95 -9.08 -1.70 26.97
CA GLU A 95 -7.70 -1.54 27.44
C GLU A 95 -7.02 -0.36 26.74
N LEU A 96 -7.05 -0.30 25.41
CA LEU A 96 -6.45 0.79 24.63
C LEU A 96 -7.13 2.15 24.89
N GLU A 97 -8.45 2.18 25.12
CA GLU A 97 -9.16 3.39 25.52
C GLU A 97 -8.72 3.88 26.91
N ALA A 98 -8.51 2.95 27.86
CA ALA A 98 -8.00 3.26 29.18
C ALA A 98 -6.55 3.79 29.12
N ASP A 99 -5.72 3.21 28.24
CA ASP A 99 -4.37 3.70 27.96
C ASP A 99 -4.41 5.18 27.50
N VAL A 100 -5.25 5.51 26.51
CA VAL A 100 -5.40 6.90 26.03
C VAL A 100 -5.92 7.83 27.13
N LYS A 101 -6.94 7.41 27.89
CA LYS A 101 -7.55 8.22 28.98
C LYS A 101 -6.58 8.46 30.14
N SER A 102 -5.68 7.51 30.39
CA SER A 102 -4.68 7.58 31.47
C SER A 102 -3.41 8.37 31.10
N GLY A 103 -3.39 9.02 29.94
CA GLY A 103 -2.31 9.92 29.52
C GLY A 103 -1.37 9.33 28.47
N ILE A 104 -1.61 8.12 27.96
CA ILE A 104 -0.88 7.53 26.82
C ILE A 104 -1.47 8.09 25.52
N ASN A 105 -1.44 9.41 25.40
CA ASN A 105 -1.96 10.17 24.26
C ASN A 105 -0.96 10.15 23.10
N THR A 106 -0.51 8.95 22.69
CA THR A 106 0.51 8.75 21.65
C THR A 106 -0.12 8.41 20.31
N PRO A 107 0.53 8.75 19.17
CA PRO A 107 0.07 8.33 17.85
C PRO A 107 -0.18 6.81 17.76
N SER A 108 0.70 5.99 18.35
CA SER A 108 0.58 4.54 18.30
C SER A 108 -0.63 4.00 19.05
N ALA A 109 -1.00 4.58 20.19
CA ALA A 109 -2.20 4.17 20.93
C ALA A 109 -3.46 4.40 20.09
N TYR A 110 -3.58 5.57 19.45
CA TYR A 110 -4.70 5.84 18.54
C TYR A 110 -4.66 5.00 17.27
N ALA A 111 -3.49 4.77 16.68
CA ALA A 111 -3.38 3.90 15.51
C ALA A 111 -3.80 2.45 15.84
N MET A 112 -3.46 1.95 17.04
CA MET A 112 -3.91 0.65 17.53
C MET A 112 -5.42 0.61 17.78
N LEU A 113 -5.99 1.65 18.40
CA LEU A 113 -7.45 1.79 18.51
C LEU A 113 -8.11 1.75 17.12
N GLY A 114 -7.57 2.53 16.19
CA GLY A 114 -8.01 2.57 14.80
C GLY A 114 -8.05 1.17 14.19
N ALA A 115 -6.94 0.44 14.25
CA ALA A 115 -6.83 -0.93 13.75
C ALA A 115 -7.84 -1.88 14.40
N SER A 116 -7.99 -1.84 15.73
CA SER A 116 -8.94 -2.69 16.46
C SER A 116 -10.40 -2.39 16.06
N HIS A 117 -10.78 -1.12 15.88
CA HIS A 117 -12.12 -0.77 15.42
C HIS A 117 -12.38 -1.22 13.99
N ILE A 118 -11.43 -1.05 13.06
CA ILE A 118 -11.59 -1.55 11.69
C ILE A 118 -11.70 -3.08 11.70
N ALA A 119 -10.94 -3.79 12.54
CA ALA A 119 -11.02 -5.24 12.65
C ALA A 119 -12.37 -5.73 13.21
N GLU A 120 -13.05 -4.92 14.03
CA GLU A 120 -14.40 -5.19 14.54
C GLU A 120 -15.52 -4.74 13.56
N GLY A 121 -15.18 -4.21 12.39
CA GLY A 121 -16.14 -3.71 11.41
C GLY A 121 -16.67 -2.30 11.71
N ARG A 122 -16.08 -1.58 12.68
CA ARG A 122 -16.39 -0.17 12.98
C ARG A 122 -15.49 0.77 12.19
N TYR A 123 -15.66 0.78 10.86
CA TYR A 123 -14.73 1.45 9.94
C TYR A 123 -14.56 2.96 10.20
N ASP A 124 -15.65 3.72 10.30
CA ASP A 124 -15.60 5.18 10.52
C ASP A 124 -14.88 5.56 11.81
N LEU A 125 -15.10 4.79 12.88
CA LEU A 125 -14.42 4.97 14.15
C LEU A 125 -12.93 4.64 14.02
N GLY A 126 -12.61 3.62 13.24
CA GLY A 126 -11.24 3.31 12.83
C GLY A 126 -10.53 4.47 12.14
N VAL A 127 -11.17 5.05 11.13
CA VAL A 127 -10.66 6.22 10.39
C VAL A 127 -10.49 7.43 11.31
N TYR A 128 -11.48 7.69 12.17
CA TYR A 128 -11.39 8.75 13.18
C TYR A 128 -10.11 8.63 14.01
N TYR A 129 -9.81 7.44 14.54
CA TYR A 129 -8.63 7.25 15.37
C TYR A 129 -7.32 7.28 14.58
N PHE A 130 -7.27 6.80 13.34
CA PHE A 130 -6.10 7.01 12.49
C PHE A 130 -5.85 8.49 12.19
N ASN A 131 -6.90 9.25 11.88
CA ASN A 131 -6.78 10.70 11.69
C ASN A 131 -6.38 11.41 12.98
N LYS A 132 -6.89 10.96 14.14
CA LYS A 132 -6.47 11.47 15.45
C LYS A 132 -4.98 11.19 15.70
N SER A 133 -4.52 9.97 15.44
CA SER A 133 -3.09 9.61 15.50
C SER A 133 -2.23 10.57 14.68
N ASN A 134 -2.63 10.83 13.43
CA ASN A 134 -1.92 11.72 12.52
C ASN A 134 -1.96 13.20 12.95
N SER A 135 -3.01 13.63 13.67
CA SER A 135 -3.17 15.01 14.15
C SER A 135 -2.30 15.37 15.36
N ILE A 136 -1.70 14.38 16.03
CA ILE A 136 -0.92 14.59 17.24
C ILE A 136 0.47 15.10 16.85
N VAL A 137 0.57 16.42 16.69
CA VAL A 137 1.81 17.15 16.35
C VAL A 137 2.59 17.46 17.64
N GLY A 138 3.88 17.11 17.71
CA GLY A 138 4.75 17.51 18.82
C GLY A 138 6.18 16.98 18.70
N ARG A 139 7.15 17.70 19.27
CA ARG A 139 8.60 17.35 19.25
C ARG A 139 8.93 15.99 19.87
N ASN A 140 8.03 15.44 20.69
CA ASN A 140 8.22 14.18 21.43
C ASN A 140 7.31 13.03 20.94
N ASN A 141 6.53 13.25 19.86
CA ASN A 141 5.63 12.24 19.32
C ASN A 141 6.27 11.57 18.11
N CYS A 142 6.98 10.46 18.35
CA CYS A 142 7.51 9.65 17.26
C CYS A 142 6.35 8.89 16.61
N VAL A 143 6.16 9.02 15.29
CA VAL A 143 5.41 8.00 14.55
C VAL A 143 6.43 6.95 14.14
N THR A 144 6.26 5.71 14.60
CA THR A 144 7.20 4.63 14.26
C THR A 144 7.13 4.32 12.78
N ALA A 145 8.18 3.68 12.25
CA ALA A 145 8.23 3.32 10.84
C ALA A 145 7.09 2.38 10.41
N PHE A 146 6.54 1.59 11.32
CA PHE A 146 5.35 0.77 11.05
C PHE A 146 4.09 1.62 10.99
N MET A 147 3.88 2.51 11.97
CA MET A 147 2.67 3.34 12.06
C MET A 147 2.65 4.53 11.10
N SER A 148 3.78 4.89 10.49
CA SER A 148 3.84 5.98 9.51
C SER A 148 3.01 5.71 8.25
N LEU A 149 2.66 4.44 8.01
CA LEU A 149 1.81 3.97 6.92
C LEU A 149 0.31 4.23 7.16
N SER A 150 -0.07 4.61 8.38
CA SER A 150 -1.45 4.99 8.73
C SER A 150 -1.86 6.38 8.23
N ARG A 151 -0.94 7.10 7.56
CA ARG A 151 -1.20 8.42 7.00
C ARG A 151 -2.10 8.33 5.77
N ALA A 152 -2.83 9.41 5.51
CA ALA A 152 -3.68 9.56 4.33
C ALA A 152 -4.77 8.48 4.19
N LEU A 153 -5.59 8.31 5.23
CA LEU A 153 -6.79 7.46 5.19
C LEU A 153 -8.03 8.35 5.00
N PRO A 154 -8.76 8.27 3.86
CA PRO A 154 -9.93 9.11 3.63
C PRO A 154 -11.10 8.71 4.54
N ALA A 155 -11.87 9.69 4.99
CA ALA A 155 -13.16 9.45 5.63
C ALA A 155 -14.19 8.97 4.59
N LEU A 156 -15.12 8.09 4.98
CA LEU A 156 -16.15 7.61 4.06
C LEU A 156 -17.01 8.74 3.49
N ALA A 157 -17.27 9.78 4.29
CA ALA A 157 -18.00 10.97 3.85
C ALA A 157 -17.30 11.75 2.71
N SER A 158 -15.99 11.57 2.52
CA SER A 158 -15.26 12.20 1.40
C SER A 158 -15.71 11.65 0.04
N PHE A 159 -16.23 10.42 -0.01
CA PHE A 159 -16.67 9.77 -1.25
C PHE A 159 -18.03 10.26 -1.77
N GLU A 160 -18.80 10.93 -0.91
CA GLU A 160 -20.09 11.55 -1.24
C GLU A 160 -19.92 12.93 -1.90
N GLN A 161 -18.69 13.47 -1.92
CA GLN A 161 -18.41 14.76 -2.52
C GLN A 161 -18.54 14.69 -4.06
N PRO A 162 -19.01 15.77 -4.71
CA PRO A 162 -19.00 15.85 -6.16
C PRO A 162 -17.55 15.80 -6.68
N CYS A 163 -17.29 14.92 -7.64
CA CYS A 163 -15.98 14.82 -8.28
C CYS A 163 -15.80 15.95 -9.30
N VAL A 164 -15.00 16.96 -8.95
CA VAL A 164 -14.51 17.96 -9.89
C VAL A 164 -13.19 17.43 -10.46
N GLY A 165 -13.26 16.38 -11.26
CA GLY A 165 -12.06 15.72 -11.76
C GLY A 165 -11.19 16.65 -12.61
N PRO A 166 -9.88 16.37 -12.74
CA PRO A 166 -8.99 17.20 -13.51
C PRO A 166 -9.47 17.21 -14.96
N LYS A 167 -9.73 18.41 -15.49
CA LYS A 167 -10.15 18.62 -16.88
C LYS A 167 -9.02 18.37 -17.89
N THR A 168 -7.87 17.87 -17.44
CA THR A 168 -6.69 17.70 -18.29
C THR A 168 -6.82 16.43 -19.12
N SER A 169 -6.78 16.62 -20.45
CA SER A 169 -6.68 15.53 -21.42
C SER A 169 -5.39 14.73 -21.19
N LEU A 170 -5.42 13.45 -21.58
CA LEU A 170 -4.22 12.63 -21.63
C LEU A 170 -3.20 13.25 -22.60
N ALA A 171 -1.98 13.50 -22.14
CA ALA A 171 -0.86 13.91 -22.98
C ALA A 171 -0.06 12.67 -23.38
N PHE A 172 -0.17 12.26 -24.65
CA PHE A 172 0.58 11.13 -25.18
C PHE A 172 1.98 11.55 -25.65
N LEU A 173 2.99 10.77 -25.30
CA LEU A 173 4.37 10.99 -25.74
C LEU A 173 4.58 10.48 -27.18
N ASN A 174 3.84 9.45 -27.58
CA ASN A 174 3.93 8.81 -28.89
C ASN A 174 2.60 8.85 -29.64
N GLU A 175 2.66 8.57 -30.94
CA GLU A 175 1.46 8.27 -31.72
C GLU A 175 0.70 7.11 -31.07
N VAL A 176 -0.59 7.34 -30.82
CA VAL A 176 -1.47 6.38 -30.14
C VAL A 176 -1.69 5.19 -31.05
N ARG A 177 -1.30 4.02 -30.58
CA ARG A 177 -1.57 2.74 -31.24
C ARG A 177 -2.88 2.17 -30.74
N SER A 178 -3.65 1.58 -31.65
CA SER A 178 -4.79 0.76 -31.25
C SER A 178 -4.29 -0.49 -30.52
N PHE A 179 -4.95 -0.84 -29.44
CA PHE A 179 -4.69 -2.07 -28.72
C PHE A 179 -5.50 -3.22 -29.32
N ASN A 180 -4.96 -4.43 -29.19
CA ASN A 180 -5.69 -5.66 -29.51
C ASN A 180 -6.84 -5.87 -28.51
N ASP A 181 -7.72 -6.82 -28.80
CA ASP A 181 -8.73 -7.24 -27.83
C ASP A 181 -8.07 -7.82 -26.57
N GLY A 182 -8.58 -7.43 -25.41
CA GLY A 182 -8.10 -7.88 -24.11
C GLY A 182 -7.87 -6.74 -23.12
N PRO A 183 -7.37 -7.08 -21.92
CA PRO A 183 -7.00 -6.09 -20.92
C PRO A 183 -5.74 -5.31 -21.31
N VAL A 184 -5.69 -4.06 -20.86
CA VAL A 184 -4.52 -3.20 -20.95
C VAL A 184 -3.71 -3.30 -19.66
N ALA A 185 -2.44 -3.67 -19.75
CA ALA A 185 -1.53 -3.57 -18.63
C ALA A 185 -1.16 -2.10 -18.38
N VAL A 186 -1.43 -1.57 -17.20
CA VAL A 186 -1.16 -0.17 -16.84
C VAL A 186 -0.08 -0.11 -15.77
N VAL A 187 1.00 0.60 -16.08
CA VAL A 187 2.15 0.81 -15.19
C VAL A 187 2.51 2.28 -15.15
N ALA A 188 3.12 2.73 -14.05
CA ALA A 188 3.60 4.11 -13.93
C ALA A 188 4.94 4.19 -13.20
N GLY A 189 5.66 5.28 -13.43
CA GLY A 189 6.90 5.58 -12.72
C GLY A 189 7.60 6.82 -13.28
N ASN A 190 8.67 7.23 -12.62
CA ASN A 190 9.62 8.20 -13.19
C ASN A 190 10.57 7.52 -14.18
N ALA A 191 11.45 8.29 -14.83
CA ALA A 191 12.30 7.75 -15.88
C ALA A 191 13.27 6.69 -15.36
N LEU A 192 13.81 6.85 -14.14
CA LEU A 192 14.72 5.86 -13.54
C LEU A 192 14.04 4.49 -13.38
N TYR A 193 12.81 4.48 -12.87
CA TYR A 193 12.06 3.25 -12.65
C TYR A 193 11.65 2.61 -13.98
N ILE A 194 11.18 3.41 -14.95
CA ILE A 194 10.85 2.96 -16.30
C ILE A 194 12.06 2.32 -17.00
N ASN A 195 13.19 3.02 -17.02
CA ASN A 195 14.41 2.53 -17.65
C ASN A 195 14.92 1.23 -17.05
N ARG A 196 14.67 1.01 -15.76
CA ARG A 196 15.14 -0.18 -15.06
C ARG A 196 14.26 -1.41 -15.30
N PHE A 197 12.95 -1.24 -15.41
CA PHE A 197 12.02 -2.36 -15.28
C PHE A 197 11.12 -2.60 -16.51
N LEU A 198 10.87 -1.59 -17.35
CA LEU A 198 9.88 -1.71 -18.43
C LEU A 198 10.23 -2.80 -19.45
N GLU A 199 11.51 -2.92 -19.82
CA GLU A 199 11.95 -3.94 -20.79
C GLU A 199 11.63 -5.35 -20.28
N ASN A 200 11.95 -5.65 -19.01
CA ASN A 200 11.67 -6.95 -18.40
C ASN A 200 10.17 -7.20 -18.28
N TYR A 201 9.41 -6.17 -17.90
CA TYR A 201 7.95 -6.24 -17.81
C TYR A 201 7.34 -6.61 -19.17
N ALA A 202 7.67 -5.86 -20.23
CA ALA A 202 7.19 -6.09 -21.59
C ALA A 202 7.60 -7.46 -22.14
N ARG A 203 8.86 -7.87 -21.91
CA ARG A 203 9.36 -9.20 -22.27
C ARG A 203 8.54 -10.31 -21.60
N SER A 204 8.28 -10.20 -20.30
CA SER A 204 7.52 -11.22 -19.57
C SER A 204 6.08 -11.36 -20.07
N ILE A 205 5.45 -10.25 -20.49
CA ILE A 205 4.13 -10.26 -21.14
C ILE A 205 4.21 -10.94 -22.50
N ALA A 206 5.20 -10.63 -23.32
CA ALA A 206 5.36 -11.24 -24.64
C ALA A 206 5.63 -12.75 -24.56
N GLU A 207 6.45 -13.19 -23.61
CA GLU A 207 6.83 -14.60 -23.46
C GLU A 207 5.69 -15.46 -22.91
N LYS A 208 4.88 -14.92 -22.00
CA LYS A 208 3.93 -15.71 -21.21
C LYS A 208 2.47 -15.34 -21.41
N GLY A 209 2.18 -14.11 -21.81
CA GLY A 209 0.83 -13.58 -22.01
C GLY A 209 0.53 -13.19 -23.45
N SER A 210 1.28 -13.71 -24.42
CA SER A 210 1.04 -13.45 -25.84
C SER A 210 -0.39 -13.82 -26.23
N GLY A 211 -1.13 -12.86 -26.78
CA GLY A 211 -2.54 -13.01 -27.15
C GLY A 211 -3.55 -12.85 -26.01
N SER A 212 -3.09 -12.74 -24.75
CA SER A 212 -3.98 -12.53 -23.60
C SER A 212 -4.12 -11.06 -23.21
N PHE A 213 -3.24 -10.18 -23.69
CA PHE A 213 -3.26 -8.74 -23.44
C PHE A 213 -3.59 -7.95 -24.70
N GLY A 214 -4.31 -6.84 -24.53
CA GLY A 214 -4.54 -5.87 -25.60
C GLY A 214 -3.31 -4.99 -25.87
N GLY A 215 -2.52 -4.70 -24.83
CA GLY A 215 -1.30 -3.90 -24.93
C GLY A 215 -0.78 -3.44 -23.56
N ILE A 216 0.26 -2.61 -23.59
CA ILE A 216 0.86 -1.98 -22.41
C ILE A 216 0.69 -0.47 -22.49
N HIS A 217 0.19 0.13 -21.42
CA HIS A 217 0.20 1.56 -21.20
C HIS A 217 1.20 1.93 -20.10
N VAL A 218 2.14 2.80 -20.44
CA VAL A 218 3.11 3.37 -19.50
C VAL A 218 2.72 4.82 -19.21
N HIS A 219 2.57 5.16 -17.93
CA HIS A 219 2.42 6.55 -17.50
C HIS A 219 3.73 7.07 -16.89
N TRP A 220 4.39 7.95 -17.61
CA TRP A 220 5.63 8.59 -17.18
C TRP A 220 5.32 9.83 -16.35
N VAL A 221 5.61 9.76 -15.04
CA VAL A 221 5.60 10.94 -14.18
C VAL A 221 6.95 11.64 -14.36
N LYS A 222 6.97 12.64 -15.23
CA LYS A 222 8.17 13.38 -15.62
C LYS A 222 8.51 14.42 -14.57
N GLU A 223 9.70 14.29 -13.98
CA GLU A 223 10.24 15.34 -13.12
C GLU A 223 10.80 16.47 -13.99
N LYS A 224 10.69 17.74 -13.56
CA LYS A 224 11.19 18.90 -14.35
C LYS A 224 12.67 18.82 -14.72
N THR A 225 13.46 18.10 -13.94
CA THR A 225 14.89 17.88 -14.17
C THR A 225 15.19 16.81 -15.22
N GLU A 226 14.19 16.00 -15.60
CA GLU A 226 14.35 14.96 -16.62
C GLU A 226 14.33 15.58 -18.02
N ALA A 227 15.38 15.31 -18.81
CA ALA A 227 15.46 15.79 -20.18
C ALA A 227 14.43 15.09 -21.08
N PRO A 228 13.99 15.74 -22.19
CA PRO A 228 13.23 15.06 -23.23
C PRO A 228 13.96 13.79 -23.69
N GLY A 229 13.22 12.68 -23.85
CA GLY A 229 13.76 11.42 -24.33
C GLY A 229 14.45 10.53 -23.29
N PHE A 230 14.36 10.86 -21.99
CA PHE A 230 14.99 10.10 -20.90
C PHE A 230 14.63 8.60 -20.87
N ILE A 231 13.47 8.22 -21.43
CA ILE A 231 12.97 6.85 -21.48
C ILE A 231 13.03 6.22 -22.87
N ASP A 232 13.53 6.91 -23.89
CA ASP A 232 13.43 6.49 -25.30
C ASP A 232 14.09 5.13 -25.55
N VAL A 233 15.24 4.88 -24.94
CA VAL A 233 15.95 3.59 -25.06
C VAL A 233 15.11 2.46 -24.48
N ALA A 234 14.51 2.66 -23.30
CA ALA A 234 13.66 1.65 -22.67
C ALA A 234 12.39 1.41 -23.49
N LEU A 235 11.78 2.46 -24.05
CA LEU A 235 10.63 2.34 -24.94
C LEU A 235 10.98 1.58 -26.22
N MET A 236 12.10 1.91 -26.86
CA MET A 236 12.59 1.23 -28.06
C MET A 236 12.76 -0.27 -27.81
N LYS A 237 13.46 -0.64 -26.73
CA LYS A 237 13.70 -2.05 -26.38
C LYS A 237 12.41 -2.78 -26.02
N SER A 238 11.52 -2.13 -25.25
CA SER A 238 10.25 -2.74 -24.85
C SER A 238 9.33 -2.99 -26.05
N ARG A 239 9.39 -2.12 -27.06
CA ARG A 239 8.65 -2.29 -28.33
C ARG A 239 9.12 -3.47 -29.18
N LEU A 240 10.32 -4.01 -28.94
CA LEU A 240 10.75 -5.26 -29.56
C LEU A 240 9.92 -6.46 -29.06
N PHE A 241 9.34 -6.34 -27.86
CA PHE A 241 8.52 -7.38 -27.23
C PHE A 241 7.02 -7.10 -27.32
N CYS A 242 6.61 -5.82 -27.26
CA CYS A 242 5.20 -5.42 -27.32
C CYS A 242 5.03 -4.22 -28.25
N THR A 243 4.48 -4.46 -29.44
CA THR A 243 4.23 -3.42 -30.44
C THR A 243 3.10 -2.48 -30.03
N GLU A 244 2.16 -2.95 -29.22
CA GLU A 244 1.00 -2.23 -28.67
C GLU A 244 1.39 -1.50 -27.37
N LEU A 245 2.41 -0.64 -27.46
CA LEU A 245 2.90 0.15 -26.33
C LEU A 245 2.56 1.63 -26.52
N ASN A 246 1.72 2.15 -25.63
CA ASN A 246 1.38 3.57 -25.54
C ASN A 246 1.97 4.20 -24.29
N VAL A 247 2.32 5.48 -24.38
CA VAL A 247 2.93 6.24 -23.29
C VAL A 247 2.19 7.56 -23.11
N THR A 248 1.72 7.81 -21.90
CA THR A 248 1.32 9.15 -21.47
C THR A 248 2.35 9.73 -20.52
N PHE A 249 2.36 11.04 -20.37
CA PHE A 249 3.16 11.69 -19.37
C PHE A 249 2.40 12.81 -18.66
N GLU A 250 2.84 13.10 -17.45
CA GLU A 250 2.54 14.35 -16.77
C GLU A 250 3.83 14.95 -16.24
N GLU A 251 3.93 16.28 -16.21
CA GLU A 251 5.06 16.96 -15.58
C GLU A 251 4.65 17.38 -14.17
N VAL A 252 5.45 17.02 -13.18
CA VAL A 252 5.20 17.36 -11.77
C VAL A 252 6.26 18.30 -11.22
N ASP A 253 5.83 19.21 -10.35
CA ASP A 253 6.71 20.05 -9.53
C ASP A 253 7.47 19.19 -8.50
N GLU A 254 8.35 19.83 -7.71
CA GLU A 254 8.99 19.16 -6.57
C GLU A 254 7.95 18.70 -5.53
N VAL A 255 7.51 17.45 -5.65
CA VAL A 255 6.76 16.74 -4.61
C VAL A 255 7.74 16.25 -3.55
N LEU A 256 7.46 16.48 -2.26
CA LEU A 256 8.35 16.06 -1.18
C LEU A 256 8.45 14.52 -1.11
N ASP A 257 7.31 13.84 -1.20
CA ASP A 257 7.23 12.38 -1.22
C ASP A 257 6.96 11.85 -2.64
N LYS A 258 7.99 12.00 -3.48
CA LYS A 258 7.97 11.54 -4.88
C LYS A 258 7.60 10.07 -5.00
N LYS A 259 8.13 9.24 -4.10
CA LYS A 259 7.96 7.78 -4.15
C LYS A 259 6.50 7.37 -4.02
N SER A 260 5.78 7.96 -3.05
CA SER A 260 4.35 7.69 -2.87
C SER A 260 3.53 8.21 -4.04
N TYR A 261 3.84 9.41 -4.55
CA TYR A 261 3.15 9.97 -5.70
C TYR A 261 3.31 9.10 -6.95
N PHE A 262 4.53 8.65 -7.27
CA PHE A 262 4.79 7.77 -8.41
C PHE A 262 4.06 6.42 -8.30
N ALA A 263 3.93 5.87 -7.09
CA ALA A 263 3.14 4.65 -6.88
C ALA A 263 1.63 4.88 -7.10
N GLN A 264 1.12 6.08 -6.80
CA GLN A 264 -0.30 6.44 -6.97
C GLN A 264 -0.67 6.81 -8.40
N SER A 265 0.24 7.41 -9.17
CA SER A 265 -0.10 8.02 -10.45
C SER A 265 -0.76 7.04 -11.43
N ARG A 266 -0.42 5.75 -11.36
CA ARG A 266 -1.10 4.67 -12.12
C ARG A 266 -2.61 4.61 -11.87
N PHE A 267 -3.08 4.85 -10.64
CA PHE A 267 -4.51 4.89 -10.31
C PHE A 267 -5.14 6.21 -10.73
N LEU A 268 -4.43 7.33 -10.58
CA LEU A 268 -4.91 8.66 -10.96
C LEU A 268 -5.12 8.80 -12.47
N VAL A 269 -4.24 8.20 -13.27
CA VAL A 269 -4.38 8.18 -14.73
C VAL A 269 -5.40 7.13 -15.20
N ALA A 270 -5.59 6.04 -14.44
CA ALA A 270 -6.39 4.90 -14.87
C ALA A 270 -7.84 5.23 -15.24
N ARG A 271 -8.49 6.20 -14.58
CA ARG A 271 -9.86 6.62 -14.97
C ARG A 271 -9.91 7.07 -16.43
N ARG A 272 -9.02 7.99 -16.80
CA ARG A 272 -8.93 8.55 -18.14
C ARG A 272 -8.52 7.48 -19.16
N LEU A 273 -7.66 6.54 -18.78
CA LEU A 273 -7.29 5.41 -19.63
C LEU A 273 -8.48 4.45 -19.85
N SER A 274 -9.29 4.20 -18.84
CA SER A 274 -10.47 3.35 -18.93
C SER A 274 -11.50 3.95 -19.90
N GLU A 275 -11.72 5.27 -19.82
CA GLU A 275 -12.58 6.01 -20.75
C GLU A 275 -12.05 6.00 -22.19
N HIS A 276 -10.73 6.13 -22.34
CA HIS A 276 -10.06 6.18 -23.65
C HIS A 276 -10.03 4.81 -24.34
N TYR A 277 -9.53 3.77 -23.67
CA TYR A 277 -9.39 2.43 -24.26
C TYR A 277 -10.70 1.65 -24.27
N ARG A 278 -11.61 1.93 -23.33
CA ARG A 278 -12.86 1.18 -23.14
C ARG A 278 -12.64 -0.33 -22.94
N GLN A 279 -11.47 -0.71 -22.46
CA GLN A 279 -11.06 -2.08 -22.17
C GLN A 279 -10.86 -2.27 -20.66
N PRO A 280 -10.87 -3.51 -20.14
CA PRO A 280 -10.42 -3.79 -18.77
C PRO A 280 -8.98 -3.33 -18.56
N LEU A 281 -8.68 -2.85 -17.35
CA LEU A 281 -7.34 -2.44 -16.97
C LEU A 281 -6.76 -3.40 -15.95
N LEU A 282 -5.52 -3.84 -16.16
CA LEU A 282 -4.70 -4.52 -15.17
C LEU A 282 -3.59 -3.57 -14.74
N ILE A 283 -3.80 -2.90 -13.61
CA ILE A 283 -2.87 -1.94 -13.03
C ILE A 283 -1.87 -2.72 -12.17
N THR A 284 -0.57 -2.63 -12.46
CA THR A 284 0.45 -3.38 -11.70
C THR A 284 1.65 -2.53 -11.29
N ASP A 285 2.45 -3.04 -10.37
CA ASP A 285 3.81 -2.51 -10.15
C ASP A 285 4.64 -2.78 -11.41
N LEU A 286 5.54 -1.86 -11.76
CA LEU A 286 6.41 -2.03 -12.92
C LEU A 286 7.56 -3.00 -12.64
N ASP A 287 7.96 -3.18 -11.38
CA ASP A 287 8.97 -4.17 -10.97
C ASP A 287 8.42 -5.60 -10.85
N PHE A 288 7.22 -5.86 -11.38
CA PHE A 288 6.68 -7.21 -11.49
C PHE A 288 7.06 -7.84 -12.82
N GLN A 289 6.97 -9.16 -12.89
CA GLN A 289 6.98 -9.90 -14.13
C GLN A 289 5.90 -10.96 -14.10
N LEU A 290 5.34 -11.25 -15.26
CA LEU A 290 4.36 -12.31 -15.41
C LEU A 290 5.03 -13.66 -15.15
N SER A 291 4.41 -14.54 -14.37
CA SER A 291 5.00 -15.83 -14.01
C SER A 291 4.53 -16.97 -14.93
N GLN A 292 3.30 -16.86 -15.45
CA GLN A 292 2.57 -17.89 -16.20
C GLN A 292 1.55 -17.25 -17.16
N ASP A 293 0.92 -18.05 -18.02
CA ASP A 293 -0.17 -17.61 -18.91
C ASP A 293 -1.37 -17.08 -18.11
N PRO A 294 -1.81 -15.82 -18.32
CA PRO A 294 -2.91 -15.20 -17.60
C PRO A 294 -4.28 -15.51 -18.21
N SER A 295 -4.38 -16.22 -19.34
CA SER A 295 -5.62 -16.41 -20.11
C SER A 295 -6.79 -16.89 -19.24
N ASP A 296 -6.58 -17.93 -18.44
CA ASP A 296 -7.64 -18.46 -17.57
C ASP A 296 -7.95 -17.55 -16.39
N ALA A 297 -6.96 -16.80 -15.88
CA ALA A 297 -7.19 -15.79 -14.86
C ALA A 297 -8.05 -14.65 -15.41
N PHE A 298 -7.75 -14.14 -16.60
CA PHE A 298 -8.50 -13.06 -17.25
C PHE A 298 -9.92 -13.48 -17.61
N LYS A 299 -10.13 -14.71 -18.06
CA LYS A 299 -11.49 -15.26 -18.28
C LYS A 299 -12.32 -15.28 -16.99
N LYS A 300 -11.72 -15.50 -15.83
CA LYS A 300 -12.45 -15.48 -14.55
C LYS A 300 -12.66 -14.05 -14.05
N LEU A 301 -11.65 -13.19 -14.21
CA LEU A 301 -11.70 -11.78 -13.83
C LEU A 301 -12.69 -10.98 -14.69
N SER A 302 -13.01 -11.41 -15.91
CA SER A 302 -14.01 -10.75 -16.77
C SER A 302 -15.41 -10.68 -16.16
N PHE A 303 -15.71 -11.53 -15.16
CA PHE A 303 -16.98 -11.52 -14.43
C PHE A 303 -16.96 -10.63 -13.18
N ILE A 304 -15.81 -10.05 -12.82
CA ILE A 304 -15.59 -9.30 -11.58
C ILE A 304 -15.34 -7.83 -11.91
N ASP A 305 -16.03 -6.89 -11.27
CA ASP A 305 -15.83 -5.46 -11.57
C ASP A 305 -14.44 -4.99 -11.18
N VAL A 306 -14.00 -5.35 -9.97
CA VAL A 306 -12.71 -4.97 -9.40
C VAL A 306 -12.10 -6.14 -8.63
N SER A 307 -10.81 -6.37 -8.80
CA SER A 307 -10.08 -7.39 -8.04
C SER A 307 -8.68 -6.93 -7.66
N PHE A 308 -8.32 -7.11 -6.40
CA PHE A 308 -6.95 -6.91 -5.90
C PHE A 308 -6.72 -7.85 -4.72
N LEU A 309 -5.46 -8.07 -4.36
CA LEU A 309 -5.12 -9.03 -3.31
C LEU A 309 -5.56 -8.49 -1.95
N GLN A 310 -6.31 -9.31 -1.21
CA GLN A 310 -6.67 -9.07 0.18
C GLN A 310 -6.06 -10.12 1.11
N HIS A 311 -5.57 -9.66 2.26
CA HIS A 311 -5.14 -10.54 3.33
C HIS A 311 -6.34 -11.21 4.02
N LYS A 312 -6.11 -12.30 4.75
CA LYS A 312 -7.19 -13.03 5.43
C LYS A 312 -7.67 -12.27 6.67
N ILE A 313 -8.98 -12.28 6.92
CA ILE A 313 -9.64 -11.56 8.04
C ILE A 313 -9.07 -11.91 9.43
N LYS A 314 -8.56 -13.13 9.61
CA LYS A 314 -8.17 -13.69 10.93
C LYS A 314 -6.74 -13.38 11.37
N SER A 315 -6.13 -12.30 10.88
CA SER A 315 -4.78 -11.89 11.30
C SER A 315 -4.68 -10.39 11.54
N ALA A 316 -3.67 -9.96 12.30
CA ALA A 316 -3.41 -8.54 12.52
C ALA A 316 -3.18 -7.77 11.21
N GLN A 317 -2.68 -8.40 10.13
CA GLN A 317 -2.59 -7.77 8.80
C GLN A 317 -3.93 -7.20 8.34
N TRP A 318 -5.03 -7.91 8.60
CA TRP A 318 -6.35 -7.46 8.22
C TRP A 318 -6.75 -6.17 8.94
N ALA A 319 -6.29 -5.96 10.18
CA ALA A 319 -6.70 -4.82 10.99
C ALA A 319 -6.13 -3.49 10.47
N PHE A 320 -4.99 -3.51 9.77
CA PHE A 320 -4.30 -2.32 9.29
C PHE A 320 -4.65 -2.05 7.82
N PRO A 321 -5.24 -0.90 7.45
CA PRO A 321 -5.69 -0.62 6.08
C PRO A 321 -4.59 -0.75 5.01
N TRP A 322 -3.36 -0.32 5.32
CA TRP A 322 -2.20 -0.42 4.42
C TRP A 322 -1.67 -1.85 4.27
N LEU A 323 -2.14 -2.80 5.06
CA LEU A 323 -1.78 -4.22 4.95
C LEU A 323 -2.96 -5.07 4.50
N ARG A 324 -4.19 -4.57 4.62
CA ARG A 324 -5.41 -5.29 4.25
C ARG A 324 -5.47 -5.55 2.75
N SER A 325 -5.19 -4.52 1.97
CA SER A 325 -5.30 -4.51 0.50
C SER A 325 -3.94 -4.24 -0.12
N MET A 326 -3.50 -5.07 -1.07
CA MET A 326 -2.22 -4.87 -1.76
C MET A 326 -2.43 -4.25 -3.14
N ALA A 327 -1.70 -3.17 -3.40
CA ALA A 327 -1.84 -2.38 -4.63
C ALA A 327 -1.00 -2.88 -5.82
N GLY A 328 -0.17 -3.91 -5.62
CA GLY A 328 0.78 -4.37 -6.64
C GLY A 328 0.12 -4.97 -7.90
N SER A 329 -1.12 -5.44 -7.80
CA SER A 329 -1.93 -5.87 -8.94
C SER A 329 -3.40 -5.61 -8.68
N VAL A 330 -4.01 -4.79 -9.53
CA VAL A 330 -5.41 -4.38 -9.45
C VAL A 330 -6.05 -4.53 -10.83
N TRP A 331 -7.05 -5.41 -10.91
CA TRP A 331 -7.92 -5.56 -12.06
C TRP A 331 -9.14 -4.66 -11.91
N VAL A 332 -9.51 -3.97 -13.00
CA VAL A 332 -10.76 -3.21 -13.08
C VAL A 332 -11.37 -3.39 -14.46
N ASN A 333 -12.58 -3.94 -14.53
CA ASN A 333 -13.34 -4.04 -15.77
C ASN A 333 -13.92 -2.68 -16.17
N ASN A 334 -14.18 -2.49 -17.47
CA ASN A 334 -14.86 -1.28 -17.99
C ASN A 334 -16.39 -1.36 -17.81
N THR A 335 -16.84 -1.65 -16.59
CA THR A 335 -18.26 -1.60 -16.21
C THR A 335 -18.59 -0.24 -15.59
N GLU A 336 -19.88 0.02 -15.33
CA GLU A 336 -20.28 1.20 -14.57
C GLU A 336 -19.67 1.19 -13.16
N ALA A 337 -19.68 0.04 -12.49
CA ALA A 337 -19.07 -0.11 -11.17
C ALA A 337 -17.53 0.04 -11.19
N GLY A 338 -16.85 -0.44 -12.23
CA GLY A 338 -15.42 -0.19 -12.41
C GLY A 338 -15.08 1.28 -12.65
N ARG A 339 -15.91 2.01 -13.40
CA ARG A 339 -15.77 3.47 -13.56
C ARG A 339 -16.02 4.23 -12.25
N GLU A 340 -17.02 3.80 -11.48
CA GLU A 340 -17.28 4.35 -10.15
C GLU A 340 -16.10 4.10 -9.19
N PHE A 341 -15.51 2.90 -9.22
CA PHE A 341 -14.31 2.61 -8.45
C PHE A 341 -13.17 3.61 -8.74
N PHE A 342 -12.92 3.93 -10.01
CA PHE A 342 -11.92 4.94 -10.35
C PHE A 342 -12.27 6.34 -9.84
N ARG A 343 -13.54 6.74 -9.93
CA ARG A 343 -14.02 8.01 -9.36
C ARG A 343 -13.77 8.08 -7.86
N LEU A 344 -14.04 7.00 -7.14
CA LEU A 344 -13.83 6.90 -5.69
C LEU A 344 -12.35 6.95 -5.32
N MET A 345 -11.47 6.27 -6.07
CA MET A 345 -10.02 6.35 -5.87
C MET A 345 -9.51 7.80 -6.00
N GLU A 346 -9.99 8.53 -7.02
CA GLU A 346 -9.63 9.93 -7.26
C GLU A 346 -10.09 10.85 -6.13
N LEU A 347 -11.36 10.74 -5.70
CA LEU A 347 -11.91 11.50 -4.57
C LEU A 347 -11.18 11.20 -3.26
N GLY A 348 -10.93 9.92 -2.99
CA GLY A 348 -10.20 9.48 -1.82
C GLY A 348 -8.83 10.13 -1.78
N PHE A 349 -8.07 10.01 -2.87
CA PHE A 349 -6.74 10.61 -3.00
C PHE A 349 -6.78 12.11 -2.77
N ALA A 350 -7.68 12.84 -3.44
CA ALA A 350 -7.81 14.29 -3.27
C ALA A 350 -8.14 14.71 -1.83
N SER A 351 -8.86 13.87 -1.09
CA SER A 351 -9.27 14.17 0.28
C SER A 351 -8.19 13.90 1.34
N CYS A 352 -7.24 13.00 1.07
CA CYS A 352 -6.30 12.53 2.09
C CYS A 352 -4.82 12.74 1.74
N TYR A 353 -4.49 12.93 0.46
CA TYR A 353 -3.12 13.15 0.03
C TYR A 353 -2.63 14.55 0.42
N ASN A 354 -1.42 14.62 0.98
CA ASN A 354 -0.76 15.89 1.28
C ASN A 354 0.66 15.88 0.72
N ALA A 355 0.93 16.71 -0.29
CA ALA A 355 2.23 16.76 -0.98
C ALA A 355 3.43 17.09 -0.06
N HIS A 356 3.18 17.63 1.14
CA HIS A 356 4.20 17.97 2.12
C HIS A 356 4.38 16.91 3.21
N TRP A 357 3.63 15.81 3.16
CA TRP A 357 3.72 14.71 4.11
C TRP A 357 4.36 13.47 3.48
N PHE A 358 4.82 12.56 4.33
CA PHE A 358 5.09 11.18 3.93
C PHE A 358 3.75 10.44 3.80
N ASN A 359 3.41 9.97 2.60
CA ASN A 359 2.14 9.34 2.21
C ASN A 359 2.32 7.87 1.79
N TRP A 360 3.41 7.21 2.22
CA TRP A 360 3.66 5.84 1.79
C TRP A 360 2.55 4.90 2.25
N GLY A 361 2.06 4.05 1.35
CA GLY A 361 0.91 3.17 1.58
C GLY A 361 -0.46 3.81 1.31
N VAL A 362 -0.51 5.05 0.79
CA VAL A 362 -1.78 5.71 0.47
C VAL A 362 -2.62 4.94 -0.56
N ASP A 363 -2.03 4.28 -1.56
CA ASP A 363 -2.75 3.38 -2.49
C ASP A 363 -3.48 2.28 -1.72
N GLN A 364 -2.76 1.60 -0.84
CA GLN A 364 -3.31 0.49 -0.08
C GLN A 364 -4.42 0.94 0.88
N ASN A 365 -4.23 2.12 1.50
CA ASN A 365 -5.26 2.78 2.31
C ASN A 365 -6.50 3.14 1.46
N LEU A 366 -6.30 3.68 0.26
CA LEU A 366 -7.37 4.03 -0.67
C LEU A 366 -8.14 2.80 -1.14
N LEU A 367 -7.46 1.75 -1.58
CA LEU A 367 -8.10 0.48 -1.99
C LEU A 367 -8.98 -0.08 -0.88
N THR A 368 -8.47 -0.09 0.35
CA THR A 368 -9.25 -0.49 1.52
C THR A 368 -10.46 0.41 1.72
N SER A 369 -10.29 1.72 1.70
CA SER A 369 -11.37 2.69 1.95
C SER A 369 -12.47 2.64 0.90
N VAL A 370 -12.09 2.57 -0.39
CA VAL A 370 -13.02 2.45 -1.51
C VAL A 370 -13.82 1.16 -1.42
N LEU A 371 -13.19 0.04 -1.03
CA LEU A 371 -13.89 -1.21 -0.86
C LEU A 371 -14.89 -1.18 0.31
N GLU A 372 -14.50 -0.62 1.46
CA GLU A 372 -15.41 -0.53 2.62
C GLU A 372 -16.58 0.43 2.33
N TYR A 373 -16.32 1.56 1.66
CA TYR A 373 -17.38 2.43 1.14
C TYR A 373 -18.30 1.66 0.21
N SER A 374 -17.71 0.95 -0.77
CA SER A 374 -18.47 0.22 -1.79
C SER A 374 -19.37 -0.83 -1.16
N ARG A 375 -18.88 -1.64 -0.22
CA ARG A 375 -19.72 -2.65 0.49
C ARG A 375 -20.98 -2.09 1.14
N THR A 376 -20.98 -0.81 1.51
CA THR A 376 -22.12 -0.15 2.17
C THR A 376 -23.00 0.66 1.22
N LYS A 377 -22.46 1.12 0.07
CA LYS A 377 -23.12 2.11 -0.80
C LYS A 377 -23.17 1.75 -2.28
N SER A 378 -22.26 0.91 -2.79
CA SER A 378 -22.19 0.55 -4.21
C SER A 378 -22.25 -0.97 -4.41
N HIS A 379 -22.94 -1.41 -5.45
CA HIS A 379 -23.03 -2.84 -5.79
C HIS A 379 -21.78 -3.33 -6.52
N LEU A 380 -20.58 -3.04 -6.00
CA LEU A 380 -19.32 -3.46 -6.59
C LEU A 380 -19.18 -4.98 -6.49
N ASN A 381 -19.15 -5.68 -7.62
CA ASN A 381 -18.80 -7.09 -7.64
C ASN A 381 -17.28 -7.23 -7.45
N PHE A 382 -16.87 -7.44 -6.21
CA PHE A 382 -15.47 -7.59 -5.81
C PHE A 382 -15.13 -9.04 -5.46
N ALA A 383 -13.94 -9.49 -5.88
CA ALA A 383 -13.33 -10.74 -5.40
C ALA A 383 -11.83 -10.55 -5.22
N SER A 384 -11.22 -11.25 -4.24
CA SER A 384 -9.77 -11.13 -4.02
C SER A 384 -9.00 -11.72 -5.21
N PHE A 385 -7.94 -11.03 -5.64
CA PHE A 385 -7.15 -11.45 -6.80
C PHE A 385 -6.59 -12.86 -6.65
N SER A 386 -6.14 -13.23 -5.43
CA SER A 386 -5.64 -14.58 -5.16
C SER A 386 -6.70 -15.67 -5.27
N GLU A 387 -7.97 -15.33 -5.06
CA GLU A 387 -9.08 -16.29 -5.14
C GLU A 387 -9.49 -16.56 -6.59
N VAL A 388 -9.39 -15.54 -7.45
CA VAL A 388 -9.83 -15.60 -8.85
C VAL A 388 -8.69 -16.02 -9.78
N ALA A 389 -7.55 -15.33 -9.68
CA ALA A 389 -6.40 -15.47 -10.56
C ALA A 389 -5.27 -16.33 -9.97
N GLY A 390 -5.34 -16.66 -8.68
CA GLY A 390 -4.30 -17.35 -7.94
C GLY A 390 -3.23 -16.39 -7.39
N PRO A 391 -2.42 -16.85 -6.41
CA PRO A 391 -1.48 -15.99 -5.68
C PRO A 391 -0.18 -15.66 -6.46
N HIS A 392 0.03 -16.27 -7.63
CA HIS A 392 1.35 -16.29 -8.27
C HIS A 392 1.36 -15.69 -9.67
N LEU A 393 0.30 -15.02 -10.15
CA LEU A 393 0.27 -14.53 -11.52
C LEU A 393 1.45 -13.61 -11.85
N PHE A 394 1.83 -12.77 -10.90
CA PHE A 394 3.03 -11.96 -10.96
C PHE A 394 4.01 -12.33 -9.86
N ASN A 395 5.29 -12.18 -10.14
CA ASN A 395 6.34 -12.22 -9.13
C ASN A 395 7.32 -11.05 -9.30
N VAL A 396 8.11 -10.80 -8.27
CA VAL A 396 9.19 -9.80 -8.30
C VAL A 396 10.48 -10.52 -8.72
N PRO A 397 11.12 -10.15 -9.83
CA PRO A 397 12.43 -10.68 -10.20
C PRO A 397 13.50 -10.14 -9.23
N MET A 398 13.81 -10.94 -8.20
CA MET A 398 14.67 -10.50 -7.10
C MET A 398 16.08 -10.11 -7.57
N ASP A 399 16.63 -10.77 -8.59
CA ASP A 399 17.94 -10.45 -9.15
C ASP A 399 17.96 -9.04 -9.76
N LEU A 400 16.93 -8.71 -10.56
CA LEU A 400 16.77 -7.38 -11.14
C LEU A 400 16.54 -6.32 -10.05
N LYS A 401 15.78 -6.66 -9.00
CA LYS A 401 15.52 -5.77 -7.86
C LYS A 401 16.75 -5.52 -6.99
N ALA A 402 17.62 -6.51 -6.83
CA ALA A 402 18.89 -6.39 -6.13
C ALA A 402 19.90 -5.51 -6.88
N GLY A 403 19.60 -5.11 -8.13
CA GLY A 403 20.51 -4.32 -8.96
C GLY A 403 21.65 -5.17 -9.52
N ILE A 404 21.54 -6.50 -9.45
CA ILE A 404 22.39 -7.41 -10.20
C ILE A 404 22.00 -7.17 -11.66
N LYS A 405 22.83 -6.41 -12.38
CA LYS A 405 22.68 -6.28 -13.84
C LYS A 405 22.62 -7.71 -14.36
N SER A 406 21.53 -8.09 -15.01
CA SER A 406 21.45 -9.41 -15.64
C SER A 406 22.65 -9.51 -16.57
N GLN A 407 23.62 -10.32 -16.21
CA GLN A 407 24.71 -10.71 -17.10
C GLN A 407 24.08 -11.66 -18.12
N LEU A 408 23.48 -11.12 -19.18
CA LEU A 408 22.98 -11.89 -20.30
C LEU A 408 23.37 -11.09 -21.55
N LEU A 409 24.34 -11.61 -22.32
CA LEU A 409 24.21 -12.62 -23.39
C LEU A 409 23.83 -11.96 -24.71
#